data_AF-A0A7S2I568-F1
#
_entry.id   AF-A0A7S2I568-F1
#
_cell.length_a   1.000
_cell.length_b   1.000
_cell.length_c   1.000
_cell.angle_alpha   90.00
_cell.angle_beta   90.00
_cell.angle_gamma   90.00
#
_symmetry.space_group_name_H-M   'P 1'
#
loop_
_entity.id
_entity.type
_entity.pdbx_description
1 polymer ?
#
loop_
_entity_poly.entity_id
_entity_poly.type
_entity_poly.pdbx_seq_one_letter_code
_entity_poly.pdbx_strand_id
1 'polypeptide(L)'
;DSLPCHFHTREGLRISSLHQLADLARERKAGSCSPEQKDNNGTCAASYKPELHIYAVPAGRVFMFAPKYVGEIFNLPHVEADSGLPVWLEVISIEPRVFDVMNFFDREESAAIVERALKETSETHRMKRSSTGASGYNVNNHRTSDNGFDTHGKEAQKVKKRCLGVLGFDKYEESFTDGLQVLRYNKTTAYIPHLDWIDDVNRKEEHNFDSVGVGTNRFATILLYMSDLEKSDGGETVFEKGWPVGQPEEERV
;
A
#
# COMPACT_ATOMS: atom_id res chain seq x y z
N ASP A 1 -26.83 6.01 -8.86
CA ASP A 1 -26.49 7.08 -7.91
C ASP A 1 -25.12 7.66 -8.24
N SER A 2 -25.01 8.99 -8.35
CA SER A 2 -23.70 9.63 -8.54
C SER A 2 -22.92 9.55 -7.21
N LEU A 3 -21.78 8.86 -7.22
CA LEU A 3 -20.89 8.86 -6.06
C LEU A 3 -20.45 10.31 -5.77
N PRO A 4 -20.45 10.79 -4.52
CA PRO A 4 -20.04 12.15 -4.22
C PRO A 4 -18.52 12.33 -4.40
N CYS A 5 -18.08 13.54 -4.76
CA CYS A 5 -16.69 13.93 -4.56
C CYS A 5 -16.36 13.89 -3.06
N HIS A 6 -15.09 13.68 -2.74
CA HIS A 6 -14.63 13.61 -1.36
C HIS A 6 -13.28 14.30 -1.21
N PHE A 7 -12.91 14.60 0.04
CA PHE A 7 -11.73 15.42 0.35
C PHE A 7 -10.81 14.68 1.30
N HIS A 8 -9.50 14.83 1.09
CA HIS A 8 -8.47 14.19 1.89
C HIS A 8 -7.42 15.21 2.33
N THR A 9 -6.80 14.95 3.47
CA THR A 9 -5.53 15.58 3.83
C THR A 9 -4.39 15.04 2.96
N ARG A 10 -3.21 15.65 3.04
CA ARG A 10 -1.99 15.14 2.38
C ARG A 10 -1.64 13.73 2.84
N GLU A 11 -1.91 13.45 4.11
CA GLU A 11 -1.65 12.20 4.81
C GLU A 11 -2.67 11.10 4.47
N GLY A 12 -3.60 11.34 3.54
CA GLY A 12 -4.60 10.35 3.13
C GLY A 12 -5.82 10.23 4.04
N LEU A 13 -5.84 10.92 5.19
CA LEU A 13 -7.03 10.97 6.05
C LEU A 13 -8.20 11.63 5.30
N ARG A 14 -9.31 10.91 5.15
CA ARG A 14 -10.55 11.41 4.56
C ARG A 14 -11.24 12.39 5.51
N ILE A 15 -11.64 13.53 4.95
CA ILE A 15 -12.39 14.58 5.63
C ILE A 15 -13.87 14.33 5.38
N SER A 16 -14.59 13.96 6.44
CA SER A 16 -16.00 13.56 6.40
C SER A 16 -16.95 14.61 6.94
N SER A 17 -16.44 15.63 7.64
CA SER A 17 -17.25 16.71 8.21
C SER A 17 -16.49 18.04 8.30
N LEU A 18 -17.23 19.15 8.33
CA LEU A 18 -16.66 20.47 8.60
C LEU A 18 -16.06 20.59 10.00
N HIS A 19 -16.58 19.83 10.97
CA HIS A 19 -16.03 19.80 12.32
C HIS A 19 -14.62 19.22 12.32
N GLN A 20 -14.45 18.06 11.68
CA GLN A 20 -13.15 17.42 11.50
C GLN A 20 -12.16 18.34 10.77
N LEU A 21 -12.60 19.02 9.72
CA LEU A 21 -11.76 20.00 9.02
C LEU A 21 -11.31 21.15 9.94
N ALA A 22 -12.24 21.68 10.75
CA ALA A 22 -11.94 22.78 11.67
C ALA A 22 -10.97 22.35 12.78
N ASP A 23 -11.02 21.10 13.22
CA ASP A 23 -10.11 20.57 14.25
C ASP A 23 -8.71 20.34 13.67
N LEU A 24 -8.60 19.74 12.48
CA LEU A 24 -7.33 19.62 11.74
C LEU A 24 -6.66 20.99 11.53
N ALA A 25 -7.43 22.02 11.18
CA ALA A 25 -6.92 23.38 11.01
C ALA A 25 -6.40 23.99 12.33
N ARG A 26 -7.04 23.68 13.47
CA ARG A 26 -6.59 24.14 14.79
C ARG A 26 -5.34 23.40 15.26
N GLU A 27 -5.29 22.08 15.08
CA GLU A 27 -4.12 21.27 15.42
C GLU A 27 -2.89 21.70 14.63
N ARG A 28 -3.04 22.00 13.33
CA ARG A 28 -1.92 22.46 12.50
C ARG A 28 -1.39 23.83 12.91
N LYS A 29 -2.26 24.72 13.40
CA LYS A 29 -1.85 26.01 14.00
C LYS A 29 -1.03 25.81 15.28
N ALA A 30 -1.23 24.69 15.99
CA ALA A 30 -0.51 24.34 17.21
C ALA A 30 0.77 23.49 16.96
N GLY A 31 0.97 22.97 15.74
CA GLY A 31 2.05 22.02 15.42
C GLY A 31 3.45 22.64 15.27
N SER A 32 4.49 21.85 15.57
CA SER A 32 5.90 22.18 15.38
C SER A 32 6.35 22.02 13.92
N CYS A 33 7.29 22.86 13.47
CA CYS A 33 7.86 22.84 12.13
C CYS A 33 8.85 21.68 11.94
N SER A 34 9.07 21.26 10.68
CA SER A 34 10.06 20.23 10.35
C SER A 34 11.49 20.70 10.69
N PRO A 35 12.48 19.80 10.82
CA PRO A 35 13.87 20.18 11.09
C PRO A 35 14.45 21.19 10.09
N GLU A 36 14.08 21.09 8.82
CA GLU A 36 14.46 22.01 7.73
C GLU A 36 13.87 23.41 7.89
N GLN A 37 12.79 23.52 8.67
CA GLN A 37 12.01 24.74 8.88
C GLN A 37 12.30 25.39 10.24
N LYS A 38 13.25 24.82 10.99
CA LYS A 38 13.77 25.40 12.23
C LYS A 38 14.94 26.32 11.91
N ASP A 39 14.97 27.47 12.56
CA ASP A 39 16.13 28.34 12.56
C ASP A 39 17.29 27.71 13.37
N ASN A 40 18.44 28.39 13.38
CA ASN A 40 19.62 27.94 14.13
C ASN A 40 19.37 27.80 15.66
N ASN A 41 18.26 28.32 16.18
CA ASN A 41 17.88 28.22 17.60
C ASN A 41 16.89 27.07 17.85
N GLY A 42 16.55 26.26 16.83
CA GLY A 42 15.60 25.16 16.96
C GLY A 42 14.14 25.63 17.02
N THR A 43 13.87 26.91 16.82
CA THR A 43 12.52 27.48 16.73
C THR A 43 12.07 27.53 15.29
N CYS A 44 10.76 27.40 15.06
CA CYS A 44 10.17 27.60 13.73
C CYS A 44 10.59 28.95 13.16
N ALA A 45 11.14 28.98 11.95
CA ALA A 45 11.50 30.23 11.28
C ALA A 45 10.27 31.17 11.22
N ALA A 46 10.48 32.47 11.45
CA ALA A 46 9.39 33.47 11.47
C ALA A 46 8.59 33.57 10.14
N SER A 47 9.16 33.05 9.05
CA SER A 47 8.52 32.93 7.73
C SER A 47 7.62 31.70 7.58
N TYR A 48 7.69 30.73 8.49
CA TYR A 48 6.91 29.51 8.40
C TYR A 48 5.44 29.78 8.68
N LYS A 49 4.61 29.50 7.68
CA LYS A 49 3.15 29.46 7.82
C LYS A 49 2.71 28.01 7.72
N PRO A 50 2.07 27.44 8.76
CA PRO A 50 1.52 26.10 8.67
C PRO A 50 0.42 26.07 7.60
N GLU A 51 0.68 25.34 6.52
CA GLU A 51 -0.32 25.10 5.46
C GLU A 51 -1.10 23.81 5.76
N LEU A 52 -2.41 23.87 5.48
CA LEU A 52 -3.29 22.70 5.46
C LEU A 52 -3.59 22.38 3.99
N HIS A 53 -3.01 21.29 3.49
CA HIS A 53 -3.29 20.82 2.14
C HIS A 53 -4.53 19.93 2.14
N ILE A 54 -5.50 20.30 1.30
CA ILE A 54 -6.73 19.53 1.08
C ILE A 54 -6.77 19.12 -0.38
N TYR A 55 -6.91 17.82 -0.60
CA TYR A 55 -6.99 17.20 -1.92
C TYR A 55 -8.45 16.85 -2.22
N ALA A 56 -8.96 17.36 -3.33
CA ALA A 56 -10.27 16.98 -3.84
C ALA A 56 -10.12 15.72 -4.71
N VAL A 57 -10.91 14.70 -4.41
CA VAL A 57 -10.97 13.47 -5.18
C VAL A 57 -12.31 13.43 -5.94
N PRO A 58 -12.27 13.25 -7.27
CA PRO A 58 -13.50 13.17 -8.07
C PRO A 58 -14.42 12.02 -7.62
N ALA A 59 -15.71 12.21 -7.83
CA ALA A 59 -16.74 11.19 -7.73
C ALA A 59 -16.28 9.85 -8.34
N GLY A 60 -16.35 8.77 -7.55
CA GLY A 60 -16.00 7.42 -8.00
C GLY A 60 -14.51 7.15 -8.22
N ARG A 61 -13.63 8.07 -7.78
CA ARG A 61 -12.18 7.86 -7.76
C ARG A 61 -11.67 7.68 -6.33
N VAL A 62 -10.48 7.11 -6.23
CA VAL A 62 -9.80 6.84 -4.96
C VAL A 62 -8.72 7.90 -4.75
N PHE A 63 -8.47 8.25 -3.49
CA PHE A 63 -7.35 9.12 -3.14
C PHE A 63 -6.03 8.51 -3.61
N MET A 64 -5.11 9.37 -4.06
CA MET A 64 -3.75 8.96 -4.37
C MET A 64 -2.79 9.93 -3.70
N PHE A 65 -1.78 9.39 -3.02
CA PHE A 65 -0.68 10.19 -2.50
C PHE A 65 0.00 10.95 -3.64
N ALA A 66 0.33 12.21 -3.36
CA ALA A 66 1.01 13.14 -4.25
C ALA A 66 2.38 13.52 -3.65
N PRO A 67 3.36 12.60 -3.68
CA PRO A 67 4.70 12.88 -3.18
C PRO A 67 5.41 13.92 -4.04
N LYS A 68 6.24 14.72 -3.41
CA LYS A 68 7.05 15.78 -4.03
C LYS A 68 8.47 15.31 -4.31
N TYR A 69 9.05 14.49 -3.43
CA TYR A 69 10.42 14.00 -3.57
C TYR A 69 10.61 12.62 -2.91
N VAL A 70 11.64 11.90 -3.33
CA VAL A 70 12.08 10.64 -2.69
C VAL A 70 12.66 10.94 -1.30
N GLY A 71 12.24 10.18 -0.30
CA GLY A 71 12.56 10.38 1.12
C GLY A 71 11.51 11.21 1.88
N GLU A 72 10.48 11.72 1.21
CA GLU A 72 9.36 12.39 1.89
C GLU A 72 8.61 11.40 2.80
N ILE A 73 8.21 11.87 3.99
CA ILE A 73 7.49 11.07 4.98
C ILE A 73 6.03 11.52 5.12
N PHE A 74 5.09 10.58 5.05
CA PHE A 74 3.68 10.78 5.39
C PHE A 74 3.33 10.04 6.67
N ASN A 75 3.00 10.75 7.74
CA ASN A 75 2.43 10.12 8.94
C ASN A 75 0.97 9.78 8.70
N LEU A 76 0.53 8.57 9.08
CA LEU A 76 -0.83 8.09 8.88
C LEU A 76 -1.58 7.99 10.23
N PRO A 77 -2.02 9.11 10.84
CA PRO A 77 -2.60 9.11 12.18
C PRO A 77 -3.95 8.38 12.29
N HIS A 78 -4.55 8.05 11.15
CA HIS A 78 -5.83 7.35 11.05
C HIS A 78 -5.66 5.83 10.83
N VAL A 79 -4.42 5.36 10.74
CA VAL A 79 -4.09 3.94 10.58
C VAL A 79 -3.50 3.44 11.88
N GLU A 80 -4.23 2.54 12.53
CA GLU A 80 -3.79 1.91 13.77
C GLU A 80 -3.22 0.51 13.49
N ALA A 81 -2.03 0.25 14.04
CA ALA A 81 -1.40 -1.07 14.06
C ALA A 81 -1.40 -1.62 15.48
N ASP A 82 -1.37 -2.95 15.60
CA ASP A 82 -1.46 -3.65 16.90
C ASP A 82 -0.26 -3.31 17.81
N SER A 83 0.87 -2.90 17.24
CA SER A 83 2.06 -2.42 17.95
C SER A 83 1.82 -1.12 18.76
N GLY A 84 0.77 -0.36 18.43
CA GLY A 84 0.51 0.97 19.01
C GLY A 84 1.50 2.05 18.56
N LEU A 85 2.45 1.72 17.67
CA LEU A 85 3.39 2.69 17.11
C LEU A 85 2.74 3.48 15.96
N PRO A 86 3.15 4.74 15.74
CA PRO A 86 2.70 5.49 14.57
C PRO A 86 3.08 4.79 13.28
N VAL A 87 2.11 4.61 12.39
CA VAL A 87 2.30 4.12 11.02
C VAL A 87 2.64 5.31 10.12
N TRP A 88 3.63 5.14 9.25
CA TRP A 88 4.05 6.18 8.30
C TRP A 88 4.58 5.58 7.01
N LEU A 89 4.58 6.39 5.96
CA LEU A 89 5.09 6.05 4.63
C LEU A 89 6.36 6.82 4.34
N GLU A 90 7.38 6.15 3.80
CA GLU A 90 8.55 6.79 3.19
C GLU A 90 8.44 6.70 1.67
N VAL A 91 8.58 7.80 0.94
CA VAL A 91 8.61 7.76 -0.53
C VAL A 91 9.93 7.17 -0.99
N ILE A 92 9.89 6.02 -1.67
CA ILE A 92 11.09 5.43 -2.28
C ILE A 92 11.14 5.62 -3.80
N SER A 93 10.01 5.94 -4.44
CA SER A 93 9.94 6.33 -5.86
C SER A 93 8.70 7.18 -6.14
N ILE A 94 8.82 8.15 -7.05
CA ILE A 94 7.72 9.01 -7.51
C ILE A 94 7.02 8.40 -8.73
N GLU A 95 7.77 7.80 -9.66
CA GLU A 95 7.23 7.13 -10.85
C GLU A 95 7.92 5.76 -11.06
N PRO A 96 7.20 4.63 -10.91
CA PRO A 96 5.89 4.51 -10.25
C PRO A 96 5.94 5.03 -8.80
N ARG A 97 4.78 5.38 -8.25
CA ARG A 97 4.66 5.74 -6.84
C ARG A 97 4.89 4.51 -5.99
N VAL A 98 5.96 4.52 -5.22
CA VAL A 98 6.31 3.43 -4.30
C VAL A 98 6.65 4.01 -2.96
N PHE A 99 6.13 3.38 -1.92
CA PHE A 99 6.32 3.76 -0.54
C PHE A 99 6.81 2.56 0.26
N ASP A 100 7.72 2.80 1.19
CA ASP A 100 7.95 1.88 2.30
C ASP A 100 6.93 2.15 3.41
N VAL A 101 6.36 1.11 4.01
CA VAL A 101 5.28 1.21 5.01
C VAL A 101 5.79 0.75 6.35
N MET A 102 5.97 1.70 7.26
CA MET A 102 6.67 1.49 8.51
C MET A 102 5.70 1.23 9.67
N ASN A 103 6.08 0.35 10.58
CA ASN A 103 5.29 -0.06 11.76
C ASN A 103 3.89 -0.64 11.44
N PHE A 104 3.71 -1.20 10.24
CA PHE A 104 2.39 -1.61 9.74
C PHE A 104 1.82 -2.87 10.41
N PHE A 105 2.68 -3.80 10.81
CA PHE A 105 2.33 -5.05 11.51
C PHE A 105 3.50 -5.45 12.42
N ASP A 106 3.26 -6.37 13.35
CA ASP A 106 4.27 -6.87 14.29
C ASP A 106 4.63 -8.35 14.06
N ARG A 107 5.55 -8.86 14.87
CA ARG A 107 6.06 -10.24 14.72
C ARG A 107 4.98 -11.26 15.09
N GLU A 108 4.09 -10.92 16.01
CA GLU A 108 2.99 -11.75 16.46
C GLU A 108 1.92 -11.91 15.36
N GLU A 109 1.49 -10.80 14.74
CA GLU A 109 0.56 -10.77 13.61
C GLU A 109 1.17 -11.50 12.40
N SER A 110 2.46 -11.28 12.12
CA SER A 110 3.23 -12.01 11.10
C SER A 110 3.20 -13.52 11.33
N ALA A 111 3.58 -13.97 12.53
CA ALA A 111 3.65 -15.39 12.87
C ALA A 111 2.28 -16.06 12.77
N ALA A 112 1.23 -15.38 13.22
CA ALA A 112 -0.14 -15.89 13.14
C ALA A 112 -0.62 -16.08 11.68
N ILE A 113 -0.30 -15.14 10.79
CA ILE A 113 -0.62 -15.24 9.37
C ILE A 113 0.14 -16.40 8.72
N VAL A 114 1.45 -16.51 8.98
CA VAL A 114 2.28 -17.59 8.43
C VAL A 114 1.82 -18.96 8.94
N GLU A 115 1.59 -19.10 10.24
CA GLU A 115 1.13 -20.35 10.85
C GLU A 115 -0.19 -20.81 10.25
N ARG A 116 -1.13 -19.87 10.07
CA ARG A 116 -2.43 -20.16 9.45
C ARG A 116 -2.28 -20.61 8.00
N ALA A 117 -1.48 -19.90 7.22
CA ALA A 117 -1.25 -20.25 5.82
C ALA A 117 -0.60 -21.62 5.64
N LEU A 118 0.29 -22.02 6.57
CA LEU A 118 0.91 -23.35 6.59
C LEU A 118 -0.03 -24.47 7.03
N LYS A 119 -1.02 -24.17 7.88
CA LYS A 119 -2.04 -25.13 8.35
C LYS A 119 -3.25 -25.24 7.42
N GLU A 120 -3.41 -24.34 6.46
CA GLU A 120 -4.51 -24.37 5.51
C GLU A 120 -4.41 -25.62 4.62
N THR A 121 -5.51 -26.36 4.49
CA THR A 121 -5.56 -27.65 3.78
C THR A 121 -6.62 -27.68 2.68
N SER A 122 -7.48 -26.66 2.58
CA SER A 122 -8.48 -26.58 1.52
C SER A 122 -7.82 -26.44 0.16
N GLU A 123 -8.35 -27.17 -0.84
CA GLU A 123 -7.78 -27.18 -2.18
C GLU A 123 -7.75 -25.81 -2.86
N THR A 124 -8.62 -24.88 -2.46
CA THR A 124 -8.70 -23.55 -3.06
C THR A 124 -7.76 -22.53 -2.41
N HIS A 125 -7.35 -22.72 -1.15
CA HIS A 125 -6.63 -21.71 -0.39
C HIS A 125 -5.26 -22.16 0.14
N ARG A 126 -5.01 -23.48 0.23
CA ARG A 126 -3.74 -24.02 0.72
C ARG A 126 -2.57 -23.58 -0.15
N MET A 127 -1.38 -23.57 0.46
CA MET A 127 -0.15 -23.33 -0.29
C MET A 127 0.04 -24.34 -1.43
N LYS A 128 0.22 -23.82 -2.63
CA LYS A 128 0.44 -24.56 -3.88
C LYS A 128 1.51 -23.87 -4.70
N ARG A 129 2.26 -24.65 -5.48
CA ARG A 129 3.20 -24.09 -6.44
C ARG A 129 2.47 -23.17 -7.41
N SER A 130 3.00 -21.97 -7.60
CA SER A 130 2.31 -20.94 -8.38
C SER A 130 2.13 -21.35 -9.85
N SER A 131 0.94 -21.11 -10.38
CA SER A 131 0.59 -21.18 -11.80
C SER A 131 0.14 -19.79 -12.29
N THR A 132 0.16 -19.56 -13.60
CA THR A 132 -0.45 -18.36 -14.22
C THR A 132 -1.63 -18.78 -15.08
N GLY A 133 -2.76 -18.09 -14.95
CA GLY A 133 -4.00 -18.30 -15.71
C GLY A 133 -5.13 -18.91 -14.87
N ALA A 134 -6.35 -18.37 -15.01
CA ALA A 134 -7.55 -18.81 -14.28
C ALA A 134 -8.05 -20.22 -14.67
N SER A 135 -7.49 -20.80 -15.73
CA SER A 135 -7.96 -22.06 -16.33
C SER A 135 -6.82 -23.02 -16.68
N GLY A 136 -6.12 -23.53 -15.66
CA GLY A 136 -5.23 -24.68 -15.83
C GLY A 136 -3.97 -24.63 -14.99
N TYR A 137 -3.73 -25.69 -14.23
CA TYR A 137 -2.58 -25.86 -13.34
C TYR A 137 -1.31 -26.18 -14.16
N ASN A 138 -0.76 -25.19 -14.87
CA ASN A 138 0.56 -25.29 -15.47
C ASN A 138 1.61 -24.74 -14.49
N VAL A 139 2.50 -25.62 -14.03
CA VAL A 139 3.66 -25.24 -13.21
C VAL A 139 4.48 -24.22 -13.98
N ASN A 140 4.57 -22.99 -13.48
CA ASN A 140 5.21 -21.91 -14.20
C ASN A 140 6.73 -21.89 -13.92
N ASN A 141 7.56 -21.78 -14.96
CA ASN A 141 9.00 -21.58 -14.82
C ASN A 141 9.36 -20.13 -14.41
N HIS A 142 8.43 -19.19 -14.59
CA HIS A 142 8.58 -17.76 -14.30
C HIS A 142 8.08 -17.36 -12.91
N ARG A 143 7.24 -18.19 -12.27
CA ARG A 143 6.76 -18.01 -10.90
C ARG A 143 6.98 -19.30 -10.11
N THR A 144 8.05 -19.33 -9.34
CA THR A 144 8.57 -20.56 -8.72
C THR A 144 8.24 -20.68 -7.23
N SER A 145 7.56 -19.70 -6.65
CA SER A 145 7.13 -19.70 -5.25
C SER A 145 5.93 -20.60 -4.99
N ASP A 146 5.76 -21.00 -3.73
CA ASP A 146 4.47 -21.50 -3.24
C ASP A 146 3.59 -20.31 -2.83
N ASN A 147 2.29 -20.41 -3.10
CA ASN A 147 1.33 -19.37 -2.76
C ASN A 147 0.06 -19.97 -2.17
N GLY A 148 -0.50 -19.31 -1.15
CA GLY A 148 -1.81 -19.61 -0.58
C GLY A 148 -2.57 -18.31 -0.33
N PHE A 149 -3.85 -18.42 0.00
CA PHE A 149 -4.71 -17.27 0.27
C PHE A 149 -5.39 -17.42 1.62
N ASP A 150 -5.44 -16.34 2.40
CA ASP A 150 -6.31 -16.26 3.56
C ASP A 150 -7.40 -15.21 3.33
N THR A 151 -8.63 -15.69 3.17
CA THR A 151 -9.81 -14.88 2.88
C THR A 151 -10.62 -14.53 4.12
N HIS A 152 -10.43 -15.26 5.24
CA HIS A 152 -11.34 -15.17 6.40
C HIS A 152 -10.63 -15.12 7.76
N GLY A 153 -9.31 -15.35 7.81
CA GLY A 153 -8.56 -15.33 9.06
C GLY A 153 -8.67 -14.00 9.78
N LYS A 154 -8.73 -14.06 11.12
CA LYS A 154 -8.86 -12.88 11.96
C LYS A 154 -7.77 -11.84 11.66
N GLU A 155 -6.51 -12.27 11.63
CA GLU A 155 -5.38 -11.37 11.38
C GLU A 155 -5.33 -10.90 9.92
N ALA A 156 -5.65 -11.77 8.95
CA ALA A 156 -5.79 -11.35 7.56
C ALA A 156 -6.85 -10.25 7.39
N GLN A 157 -7.99 -10.37 8.05
CA GLN A 157 -9.07 -9.38 8.03
C GLN A 157 -8.67 -8.06 8.70
N LYS A 158 -7.87 -8.10 9.79
CA LYS A 158 -7.31 -6.86 10.38
C LYS A 158 -6.36 -6.16 9.41
N VAL A 159 -5.40 -6.89 8.85
CA VAL A 159 -4.42 -6.38 7.89
C VAL A 159 -5.12 -5.77 6.68
N LYS A 160 -6.11 -6.45 6.08
CA LYS A 160 -6.86 -5.94 4.93
C LYS A 160 -7.61 -4.64 5.22
N LYS A 161 -8.21 -4.51 6.42
CA LYS A 161 -8.83 -3.25 6.87
C LYS A 161 -7.80 -2.14 7.00
N ARG A 162 -6.63 -2.46 7.58
CA ARG A 162 -5.51 -1.52 7.72
C ARG A 162 -5.00 -1.06 6.36
N CYS A 163 -4.88 -1.97 5.38
CA CYS A 163 -4.52 -1.66 4.00
C CYS A 163 -5.49 -0.66 3.34
N LEU A 164 -6.80 -0.87 3.45
CA LEU A 164 -7.78 0.08 2.94
C LEU A 164 -7.73 1.43 3.65
N GLY A 165 -7.44 1.43 4.96
CA GLY A 165 -7.16 2.64 5.73
C GLY A 165 -5.99 3.44 5.15
N VAL A 166 -4.84 2.80 4.90
CA VAL A 166 -3.67 3.44 4.26
C VAL A 166 -4.02 4.06 2.91
N LEU A 167 -4.88 3.41 2.12
CA LEU A 167 -5.31 3.88 0.81
C LEU A 167 -6.41 4.97 0.87
N GLY A 168 -6.84 5.38 2.07
CA GLY A 168 -7.84 6.42 2.27
C GLY A 168 -9.28 5.98 2.03
N PHE A 169 -9.59 4.69 2.03
CA PHE A 169 -10.98 4.25 1.99
C PHE A 169 -11.66 4.54 3.34
N ASP A 170 -12.92 4.99 3.31
CA ASP A 170 -13.70 5.25 4.52
C ASP A 170 -14.19 3.98 5.20
N LYS A 171 -14.47 2.96 4.39
CA LYS A 171 -15.07 1.72 4.82
C LYS A 171 -14.32 0.56 4.21
N TYR A 172 -14.28 -0.51 4.99
CA TYR A 172 -13.88 -1.79 4.50
C TYR A 172 -15.01 -2.42 3.68
N GLU A 173 -14.73 -2.72 2.42
CA GLU A 173 -15.59 -3.56 1.58
C GLU A 173 -14.78 -4.75 1.10
N GLU A 174 -15.24 -5.96 1.41
CA GLU A 174 -14.52 -7.21 1.06
C GLU A 174 -14.25 -7.29 -0.45
N SER A 175 -15.19 -6.81 -1.28
CA SER A 175 -15.08 -6.77 -2.75
C SER A 175 -14.00 -5.84 -3.30
N PHE A 176 -13.42 -4.96 -2.48
CA PHE A 176 -12.28 -4.11 -2.89
C PHE A 176 -10.93 -4.79 -2.71
N THR A 177 -10.93 -6.00 -2.15
CA THR A 177 -9.72 -6.71 -1.75
C THR A 177 -9.73 -8.12 -2.28
N ASP A 178 -8.57 -8.61 -2.69
CA ASP A 178 -8.35 -10.04 -2.83
C ASP A 178 -8.26 -10.69 -1.43
N GLY A 179 -8.17 -12.02 -1.38
CA GLY A 179 -7.68 -12.70 -0.17
C GLY A 179 -6.23 -12.27 0.13
N LEU A 180 -5.82 -12.31 1.40
CA LEU A 180 -4.42 -12.06 1.76
C LEU A 180 -3.55 -13.17 1.16
N GLN A 181 -2.80 -12.86 0.12
CA GLN A 181 -1.93 -13.82 -0.54
C GLN A 181 -0.62 -13.97 0.24
N VAL A 182 -0.30 -15.19 0.65
CA VAL A 182 0.96 -15.52 1.34
C VAL A 182 1.87 -16.25 0.36
N LEU A 183 3.07 -15.70 0.16
CA LEU A 183 4.08 -16.24 -0.74
C LEU A 183 5.25 -16.80 0.06
N ARG A 184 5.69 -18.01 -0.31
CA ARG A 184 6.89 -18.62 0.23
C ARG A 184 7.93 -18.79 -0.87
N TYR A 185 9.04 -18.07 -0.72
CA TYR A 185 10.22 -18.21 -1.56
C TYR A 185 11.25 -19.10 -0.85
N ASN A 186 11.81 -20.06 -1.57
CA ASN A 186 12.98 -20.84 -1.15
C ASN A 186 14.23 -20.31 -1.88
N LYS A 187 15.43 -20.77 -1.48
CA LYS A 187 16.74 -20.24 -1.92
C LYS A 187 16.99 -20.12 -3.44
N THR A 188 16.16 -20.76 -4.27
CA THR A 188 16.31 -20.76 -5.74
C THR A 188 15.06 -20.25 -6.47
N THR A 189 14.10 -19.72 -5.73
CA THR A 189 12.84 -19.22 -6.31
C THR A 189 12.86 -17.72 -6.37
N ALA A 190 12.41 -17.17 -7.49
CA ALA A 190 12.22 -15.75 -7.69
C ALA A 190 10.91 -15.50 -8.44
N TYR A 191 10.48 -14.25 -8.42
CA TYR A 191 9.45 -13.77 -9.32
C TYR A 191 10.11 -12.83 -10.32
N ILE A 192 9.94 -13.10 -11.62
CA ILE A 192 10.34 -12.15 -12.65
C ILE A 192 9.52 -10.84 -12.54
N PRO A 193 10.08 -9.70 -12.97
CA PRO A 193 9.36 -8.44 -13.06
C PRO A 193 8.05 -8.59 -13.84
N HIS A 194 6.96 -8.04 -13.30
CA HIS A 194 5.63 -8.07 -13.89
C HIS A 194 4.81 -6.88 -13.38
N LEU A 195 3.62 -6.69 -13.96
CA LEU A 195 2.64 -5.72 -13.48
C LEU A 195 1.56 -6.47 -12.70
N ASP A 196 1.10 -5.88 -11.60
CA ASP A 196 0.08 -6.51 -10.75
C ASP A 196 -1.34 -6.34 -11.30
N TRP A 197 -1.59 -5.32 -12.13
CA TRP A 197 -2.88 -5.16 -12.79
C TRP A 197 -3.07 -6.26 -13.84
N ILE A 198 -4.33 -6.68 -14.00
CA ILE A 198 -4.68 -7.81 -14.85
C ILE A 198 -4.96 -7.29 -16.25
N ASP A 199 -4.14 -7.72 -17.20
CA ASP A 199 -4.35 -7.48 -18.63
C ASP A 199 -5.06 -8.67 -19.27
N ASP A 200 -6.34 -8.49 -19.62
CA ASP A 200 -7.14 -9.49 -20.33
C ASP A 200 -7.44 -9.04 -21.76
N VAL A 201 -6.37 -8.80 -22.53
CA VAL A 201 -6.43 -8.36 -23.94
C VAL A 201 -7.39 -9.21 -24.79
N ASN A 202 -7.49 -10.51 -24.49
CA ASN A 202 -8.29 -11.45 -25.27
C ASN A 202 -9.70 -11.69 -24.68
N ARG A 203 -10.08 -11.00 -23.59
CA ARG A 203 -11.37 -11.15 -22.90
C ARG A 203 -11.72 -12.60 -22.58
N LYS A 204 -10.73 -13.34 -22.08
CA LYS A 204 -10.89 -14.76 -21.73
C LYS A 204 -11.43 -14.93 -20.33
N GLU A 205 -11.26 -13.92 -19.47
CA GLU A 205 -11.72 -13.95 -18.10
C GLU A 205 -13.20 -13.54 -18.03
N GLU A 206 -13.93 -14.15 -17.11
CA GLU A 206 -15.33 -13.80 -16.86
C GLU A 206 -15.47 -12.38 -16.29
N HIS A 207 -14.48 -11.96 -15.51
CA HIS A 207 -14.45 -10.66 -14.87
C HIS A 207 -14.02 -9.54 -15.83
N ASN A 208 -14.74 -8.42 -15.80
CA ASN A 208 -14.39 -7.24 -16.58
C ASN A 208 -13.27 -6.43 -15.90
N PHE A 209 -12.03 -6.58 -16.39
CA PHE A 209 -10.85 -5.87 -15.90
C PHE A 209 -10.66 -4.44 -16.46
N ASP A 210 -11.55 -3.98 -17.36
CA ASP A 210 -11.54 -2.61 -17.89
C ASP A 210 -12.14 -1.63 -16.88
N SER A 211 -11.26 -1.00 -16.10
CA SER A 211 -11.60 -0.02 -15.07
C SER A 211 -11.92 1.39 -15.59
N VAL A 212 -11.86 1.62 -16.91
CA VAL A 212 -12.34 2.87 -17.52
C VAL A 212 -13.88 2.92 -17.48
N GLY A 213 -14.53 1.76 -17.62
CA GLY A 213 -15.98 1.60 -17.55
C GLY A 213 -16.50 1.22 -16.16
N VAL A 214 -17.31 0.16 -16.11
CA VAL A 214 -17.85 -0.42 -14.87
C VAL A 214 -17.04 -1.61 -14.35
N GLY A 215 -15.96 -1.96 -15.05
CA GLY A 215 -15.06 -3.03 -14.63
C GLY A 215 -14.19 -2.62 -13.45
N THR A 216 -13.49 -3.58 -12.87
CA THR A 216 -12.57 -3.33 -11.74
C THR A 216 -11.24 -4.02 -11.99
N ASN A 217 -10.17 -3.42 -11.49
CA ASN A 217 -8.82 -3.95 -11.58
C ASN A 217 -8.06 -3.59 -10.31
N ARG A 218 -6.85 -4.15 -10.13
CA ARG A 218 -6.01 -3.86 -8.98
C ARG A 218 -5.53 -2.42 -9.01
N PHE A 219 -5.93 -1.67 -7.99
CA PHE A 219 -5.60 -0.25 -7.83
C PHE A 219 -4.23 -0.05 -7.17
N ALA A 220 -3.89 -0.86 -6.17
CA ALA A 220 -2.63 -0.80 -5.44
C ALA A 220 -2.28 -2.17 -4.85
N THR A 221 -0.99 -2.39 -4.60
CA THR A 221 -0.46 -3.56 -3.89
C THR A 221 0.26 -3.09 -2.63
N ILE A 222 -0.04 -3.74 -1.50
CA ILE A 222 0.71 -3.58 -0.25
C ILE A 222 1.40 -4.92 0.02
N LEU A 223 2.73 -4.92 -0.02
CA LEU A 223 3.56 -6.10 0.18
C LEU A 223 4.10 -6.12 1.61
N LEU A 224 3.94 -7.26 2.30
CA LEU A 224 4.36 -7.43 3.70
C LEU A 224 5.50 -8.44 3.78
N TYR A 225 6.66 -8.03 4.32
CA TYR A 225 7.82 -8.89 4.50
C TYR A 225 7.75 -9.61 5.85
N MET A 226 7.34 -10.88 5.84
CA MET A 226 7.12 -11.68 7.06
C MET A 226 8.40 -12.39 7.58
N SER A 227 9.54 -12.17 6.92
CA SER A 227 10.83 -12.76 7.30
C SER A 227 11.98 -11.79 7.04
N ASP A 228 12.89 -11.70 7.99
CA ASP A 228 14.15 -10.97 7.84
C ASP A 228 15.16 -11.84 7.06
N LEU A 229 15.76 -11.29 6.00
CA LEU A 229 16.79 -11.96 5.18
C LEU A 229 18.14 -11.28 5.36
N GLU A 230 19.24 -12.04 5.30
CA GLU A 230 20.58 -11.44 5.29
C GLU A 230 20.85 -10.82 3.91
N LYS A 231 21.72 -9.81 3.86
CA LYS A 231 22.10 -9.14 2.60
C LYS A 231 22.66 -10.12 1.55
N SER A 232 23.27 -11.22 1.98
CA SER A 232 23.80 -12.26 1.08
C SER A 232 22.75 -13.22 0.53
N ASP A 233 21.53 -13.23 1.10
CA ASP A 233 20.48 -14.16 0.70
C ASP A 233 19.68 -13.67 -0.53
N GLY A 234 19.74 -12.36 -0.83
CA GLY A 234 18.90 -11.71 -1.83
C GLY A 234 17.43 -11.65 -1.39
N GLY A 235 16.50 -11.69 -2.35
CA GLY A 235 15.05 -11.68 -2.09
C GLY A 235 14.42 -10.28 -2.10
N GLU A 236 15.11 -9.30 -2.66
CA GLU A 236 14.66 -7.92 -2.79
C GLU A 236 13.46 -7.80 -3.75
N THR A 237 12.56 -6.88 -3.44
CA THR A 237 11.57 -6.41 -4.41
C THR A 237 12.18 -5.30 -5.24
N VAL A 238 12.31 -5.52 -6.55
CA VAL A 238 12.96 -4.59 -7.47
C VAL A 238 11.92 -3.90 -8.35
N PHE A 239 11.96 -2.57 -8.38
CA PHE A 239 11.18 -1.74 -9.29
C PHE A 239 12.07 -1.25 -10.43
N GLU A 240 12.12 -1.99 -11.54
CA GLU A 240 13.03 -1.71 -12.67
C GLU A 240 12.82 -0.35 -13.34
N LYS A 241 11.64 0.25 -13.15
CA LYS A 241 11.27 1.57 -13.68
C LYS A 241 11.16 2.64 -12.59
N GLY A 242 11.56 2.32 -11.35
CA GLY A 242 11.53 3.26 -10.23
C GLY A 242 12.54 4.38 -10.37
N TRP A 243 12.16 5.56 -9.87
CA TRP A 243 13.06 6.70 -9.79
C TRP A 243 14.23 6.39 -8.84
N PRO A 244 15.50 6.54 -9.25
CA PRO A 244 16.63 6.21 -8.40
C PRO A 244 16.82 7.25 -7.28
N VAL A 245 17.14 6.75 -6.08
CA VAL A 245 17.39 7.59 -4.89
C VAL A 245 18.49 8.63 -5.20
N GLY A 246 18.17 9.91 -5.00
CA GLY A 246 19.12 11.02 -5.14
C GLY A 246 19.21 11.66 -6.52
N GLN A 247 18.36 11.29 -7.49
CA GLN A 247 18.33 11.97 -8.79
C GLN A 247 17.40 13.20 -8.76
N PRO A 248 17.87 14.41 -9.16
CA PRO A 248 17.07 15.64 -9.20
C PRO A 248 15.97 15.62 -10.26
N GLU A 249 14.86 16.31 -10.00
CA GLU A 249 13.69 16.39 -10.89
C GLU A 249 14.06 16.97 -12.27
N GLU A 250 15.10 17.82 -12.34
CA GLU A 250 15.56 18.48 -13.57
C GLU A 250 16.32 17.57 -14.54
N GLU A 251 16.75 16.38 -14.10
CA GLU A 251 17.46 15.41 -14.95
C GLU A 251 16.52 14.52 -15.76
N ARG A 252 15.23 14.86 -15.78
CA ARG A 252 14.24 14.24 -16.65
C ARG A 252 14.54 14.60 -18.12
N VAL A 253 14.88 13.60 -18.94
CA VAL A 253 14.76 13.67 -20.40
C VAL A 253 13.33 13.33 -20.82
#